data_AF-A0A3N5Z3N2-F1
#
_entry.id   AF-A0A3N5Z3N2-F1
#
_cell.length_a   1.000
_cell.length_b   1.000
_cell.length_c   1.000
_cell.angle_alpha   90.00
_cell.angle_beta   90.00
_cell.angle_gamma   90.00
#
_symmetry.space_group_name_H-M   'P 1'
#
loop_
_entity.id
_entity.type
_entity.pdbx_description
1 polymer ?
#
loop_
_entity_poly.entity_id
_entity_poly.type
_entity_poly.pdbx_seq_one_letter_code
_entity_poly.pdbx_strand_id
1 'polypeptide(L)'
;MRVLYDDTNLYVAFQCDDPEVIATLLKRDDPLWKEDSIEVMIDADGDSRGYVELMVSAANVLHDAVWADFRKDADWLTQPTWERFEMDTPAKAYDVEGVITAVKVNGTLHAPDESTRGYTVEIAIPWTAMREVDQFRQAAGKIDMTLAPLVPVRVPKPGTVWRMNFLRNNPTMPMLEGGEVSAWSPTGGSVHVPGAFGRVKFVSGP
;
A
#
# COMPACT_ATOMS: atom_id res chain seq x y z
N MET A 1 -13.52 4.91 -0.25
CA MET A 1 -12.21 5.45 -0.69
C MET A 1 -12.42 6.50 -1.80
N ARG A 2 -11.60 7.56 -1.81
CA ARG A 2 -11.50 8.55 -2.89
C ARG A 2 -10.04 8.83 -3.21
N VAL A 3 -9.76 9.17 -4.47
CA VAL A 3 -8.43 9.54 -4.96
C VAL A 3 -8.57 10.84 -5.74
N LEU A 4 -7.74 11.83 -5.40
CA LEU A 4 -7.69 13.14 -6.04
C LEU A 4 -6.23 13.51 -6.26
N TYR A 5 -5.98 14.57 -7.03
CA TYR A 5 -4.62 15.02 -7.29
C TYR A 5 -4.60 16.49 -7.69
N ASP A 6 -3.47 17.15 -7.46
CA ASP A 6 -3.18 18.49 -7.96
C ASP A 6 -1.75 18.58 -8.51
N ASP A 7 -1.24 19.80 -8.73
CA ASP A 7 0.10 20.03 -9.27
C ASP A 7 1.24 19.60 -8.30
N THR A 8 0.91 19.32 -7.04
CA THR A 8 1.87 19.09 -5.95
C THR A 8 1.78 17.71 -5.32
N ASN A 9 0.57 17.16 -5.17
CA ASN A 9 0.34 15.91 -4.48
C ASN A 9 -0.67 14.98 -5.18
N LEU A 10 -0.49 13.69 -4.92
CA LEU A 10 -1.57 12.69 -4.96
C LEU A 10 -2.27 12.68 -3.60
N TYR A 11 -3.60 12.67 -3.59
CA TYR A 11 -4.41 12.57 -2.39
C TYR A 11 -5.20 11.26 -2.37
N VAL A 12 -5.16 10.55 -1.25
CA VAL A 12 -5.95 9.34 -1.04
C VAL A 12 -6.69 9.44 0.28
N ALA A 13 -7.98 9.11 0.27
CA ALA A 13 -8.81 9.11 1.46
C ALA A 13 -9.59 7.81 1.62
N PHE A 14 -9.61 7.28 2.83
CA PHE A 14 -10.39 6.11 3.22
C PHE A 14 -11.38 6.47 4.32
N GLN A 15 -12.57 5.89 4.24
CA GLN A 15 -13.51 5.81 5.34
C GLN A 15 -13.74 4.31 5.57
N CYS A 16 -13.33 3.83 6.74
CA CYS A 16 -13.43 2.44 7.14
C CYS A 16 -14.50 2.35 8.23
N ASP A 17 -15.57 1.61 7.96
CA ASP A 17 -16.59 1.31 8.96
C ASP A 17 -16.15 0.08 9.75
N ASP A 18 -15.99 0.25 11.06
CA ASP A 18 -15.51 -0.80 11.97
C ASP A 18 -16.10 -0.63 13.37
N PRO A 19 -16.78 -1.64 13.95
CA PRO A 19 -17.19 -1.58 15.34
C PRO A 19 -16.03 -1.75 16.34
N GLU A 20 -14.86 -2.24 15.91
CA GLU A 20 -13.71 -2.48 16.79
C GLU A 20 -12.41 -2.09 16.09
N VAL A 21 -11.80 -0.95 16.48
CA VAL A 21 -10.58 -0.46 15.85
C VAL A 21 -9.37 -0.74 16.74
N ILE A 22 -8.40 -1.48 16.22
CA ILE A 22 -7.17 -1.90 16.89
C ILE A 22 -5.95 -1.28 16.20
N ALA A 23 -5.18 -0.46 16.91
CA ALA A 23 -3.89 0.06 16.40
C ALA A 23 -2.87 0.28 17.53
N THR A 24 -2.18 -0.77 17.96
CA THR A 24 -1.19 -0.76 19.06
C THR A 24 0.25 -0.61 18.56
N LEU A 25 0.47 -0.75 17.27
CA LEU A 25 1.72 -0.46 16.58
C LEU A 25 1.86 1.05 16.42
N LEU A 26 2.95 1.62 16.97
CA LEU A 26 3.12 3.07 17.18
C LEU A 26 4.37 3.64 16.52
N LYS A 27 5.20 2.81 15.89
CA LYS A 27 6.45 3.24 15.27
C LYS A 27 6.35 3.16 13.75
N ARG A 28 6.92 4.15 13.08
CA ARG A 28 7.09 4.14 11.62
C ARG A 28 7.69 2.79 11.20
N ASP A 29 7.15 2.24 10.13
CA ASP A 29 7.52 0.94 9.55
C ASP A 29 7.25 -0.29 10.43
N ASP A 30 6.47 -0.14 11.52
CA ASP A 30 5.89 -1.30 12.21
C ASP A 30 5.07 -2.16 11.22
N PRO A 31 4.86 -3.46 11.51
CA PRO A 31 4.15 -4.38 10.61
C PRO A 31 2.62 -4.15 10.63
N LEU A 32 2.17 -3.05 10.02
CA LEU A 32 0.79 -2.52 10.14
C LEU A 32 -0.29 -3.46 9.58
N TRP A 33 0.06 -4.39 8.70
CA TRP A 33 -0.85 -5.43 8.18
C TRP A 33 -1.39 -6.39 9.25
N LYS A 34 -0.86 -6.32 10.49
CA LYS A 34 -1.33 -7.11 11.64
C LYS A 34 -2.47 -6.47 12.41
N GLU A 35 -2.86 -5.25 12.08
CA GLU A 35 -3.85 -4.44 12.79
C GLU A 35 -4.66 -3.58 11.80
N ASP A 36 -5.57 -2.73 12.31
CA ASP A 36 -6.35 -1.81 11.48
C ASP A 36 -5.44 -0.84 10.74
N SER A 37 -5.41 -1.03 9.43
CA SER A 37 -4.68 -0.17 8.51
C SER A 37 -5.34 -0.13 7.14
N ILE A 38 -5.05 0.94 6.42
CA ILE A 38 -5.29 1.01 4.99
C ILE A 38 -3.97 0.89 4.26
N GLU A 39 -4.03 0.48 3.01
CA GLU A 39 -2.88 0.30 2.15
C GLU A 39 -3.14 0.89 0.76
N VAL A 40 -2.15 1.57 0.22
CA VAL A 40 -2.13 2.14 -1.12
C VAL A 40 -0.97 1.55 -1.89
N MET A 41 -1.27 0.81 -2.95
CA MET A 41 -0.28 0.22 -3.83
C MET A 41 -0.28 0.97 -5.18
N ILE A 42 0.90 1.36 -5.67
CA ILE A 42 1.07 2.25 -6.82
C ILE A 42 2.13 1.70 -7.78
N ASP A 43 1.69 1.26 -8.95
CA ASP A 43 2.51 0.93 -10.13
C ASP A 43 2.26 2.04 -11.16
N ALA A 44 3.12 3.06 -11.15
CA ALA A 44 2.90 4.31 -11.89
C ALA A 44 3.36 4.21 -13.36
N ASP A 45 4.36 3.39 -13.65
CA ASP A 45 4.77 3.08 -15.03
C ASP A 45 3.89 1.99 -15.70
N GLY A 46 3.15 1.22 -14.89
CA GLY A 46 2.13 0.27 -15.30
C GLY A 46 2.69 -1.07 -15.82
N ASP A 47 3.97 -1.35 -15.61
CA ASP A 47 4.67 -2.51 -16.16
C ASP A 47 4.41 -3.83 -15.40
N SER A 48 3.78 -3.72 -14.22
CA SER A 48 3.46 -4.84 -13.32
C SER A 48 4.68 -5.62 -12.81
N ARG A 49 5.82 -4.95 -12.67
CA ARG A 49 7.06 -5.54 -12.18
C ARG A 49 7.58 -4.88 -10.92
N GLY A 50 7.10 -3.70 -10.56
CA GLY A 50 7.38 -3.05 -9.29
C GLY A 50 6.23 -2.14 -8.86
N TYR A 51 6.22 -1.74 -7.60
CA TYR A 51 5.24 -0.81 -7.08
C TYR A 51 5.72 -0.17 -5.77
N VAL A 52 5.17 1.00 -5.48
CA VAL A 52 5.26 1.68 -4.19
C VAL A 52 4.09 1.24 -3.32
N GLU A 53 4.34 1.06 -2.03
CA GLU A 53 3.34 0.71 -1.02
C GLU A 53 3.39 1.72 0.11
N LEU A 54 2.22 2.20 0.53
CA LEU A 54 2.05 3.01 1.73
C LEU A 54 0.92 2.40 2.57
N MET A 55 1.21 2.10 3.82
CA MET A 55 0.22 1.70 4.81
C MET A 55 0.07 2.77 5.89
N VAL A 56 -1.18 3.05 6.29
CA VAL A 56 -1.46 3.96 7.40
C VAL A 56 -2.39 3.28 8.39
N SER A 57 -1.95 3.14 9.64
CA SER A 57 -2.75 2.53 10.71
C SER A 57 -3.79 3.48 11.28
N ALA A 58 -4.77 2.95 12.01
CA ALA A 58 -5.73 3.77 12.73
C ALA A 58 -5.11 4.65 13.85
N ALA A 59 -3.86 4.37 14.25
CA ALA A 59 -3.07 5.21 15.16
C ALA A 59 -2.25 6.31 14.43
N ASN A 60 -2.50 6.51 13.12
CA ASN A 60 -1.75 7.44 12.27
C ASN A 60 -0.25 7.11 12.17
N VAL A 61 0.09 5.82 12.16
CA VAL A 61 1.45 5.35 11.87
C VAL A 61 1.58 5.07 10.39
N LEU A 62 2.67 5.54 9.79
CA LEU A 62 3.01 5.30 8.39
C LEU A 62 4.03 4.16 8.30
N HIS A 63 3.81 3.26 7.35
CA HIS A 63 4.80 2.34 6.82
C HIS A 63 4.86 2.58 5.31
N ASP A 64 6.05 2.65 4.74
CA ASP A 64 6.20 2.72 3.30
C ASP A 64 7.34 1.87 2.77
N ALA A 65 7.12 1.38 1.56
CA ALA A 65 7.97 0.39 0.94
C ALA A 65 7.96 0.55 -0.58
N VAL A 66 9.00 0.02 -1.20
CA VAL A 66 9.05 -0.18 -2.65
C VAL A 66 9.43 -1.62 -2.94
N TRP A 67 8.70 -2.19 -3.89
CA TRP A 67 8.72 -3.60 -4.24
C TRP A 67 9.17 -3.76 -5.69
N ALA A 68 10.04 -4.72 -5.96
CA ALA A 68 10.50 -5.06 -7.31
C ALA A 68 10.46 -6.58 -7.52
N ASP A 69 10.16 -6.95 -8.76
CA ASP A 69 10.05 -8.32 -9.27
C ASP A 69 9.26 -9.22 -8.33
N PHE A 70 7.95 -8.95 -8.25
CA PHE A 70 7.02 -9.98 -7.79
C PHE A 70 7.07 -11.13 -8.81
N ARG A 71 8.02 -12.02 -8.56
CA ARG A 71 8.46 -13.13 -9.40
C ARG A 71 7.22 -13.91 -9.87
N LYS A 72 6.85 -13.73 -11.15
CA LYS A 72 5.71 -14.43 -11.78
C LYS A 72 5.91 -15.95 -11.83
N ASP A 73 7.13 -16.43 -11.59
CA ASP A 73 7.52 -17.84 -11.47
C ASP A 73 7.30 -18.40 -10.05
N ALA A 74 6.94 -17.58 -9.07
CA ALA A 74 6.46 -18.10 -7.80
C ALA A 74 5.14 -18.83 -8.04
N ASP A 75 5.14 -20.15 -7.84
CA ASP A 75 3.90 -20.91 -7.79
C ASP A 75 3.21 -20.63 -6.45
N TRP A 76 2.39 -19.58 -6.46
CA TRP A 76 1.60 -19.09 -5.33
C TRP A 76 0.68 -20.16 -4.72
N LEU A 77 0.44 -21.27 -5.41
CA LEU A 77 -0.37 -22.38 -4.92
C LEU A 77 0.45 -23.46 -4.22
N THR A 78 1.75 -23.59 -4.50
CA THR A 78 2.57 -24.72 -3.99
C THR A 78 3.77 -24.32 -3.14
N GLN A 79 4.24 -23.06 -3.19
CA GLN A 79 5.39 -22.64 -2.39
C GLN A 79 5.01 -22.43 -0.91
N PRO A 80 5.81 -22.88 0.06
CA PRO A 80 5.51 -22.65 1.47
C PRO A 80 5.64 -21.17 1.83
N THR A 81 4.79 -20.68 2.73
CA THR A 81 4.62 -19.25 3.02
C THR A 81 5.87 -18.54 3.52
N TRP A 82 6.80 -19.24 4.19
CA TRP A 82 8.01 -18.65 4.77
C TRP A 82 9.10 -18.33 3.72
N GLU A 83 9.21 -19.10 2.64
CA GLU A 83 10.08 -18.75 1.50
C GLU A 83 9.54 -17.52 0.75
N ARG A 84 8.23 -17.26 0.81
CA ARG A 84 7.60 -16.07 0.23
C ARG A 84 8.02 -14.79 0.99
N PHE A 85 8.08 -14.84 2.32
CA PHE A 85 8.45 -13.69 3.15
C PHE A 85 9.93 -13.30 3.10
N GLU A 86 10.84 -14.24 2.82
CA GLU A 86 12.26 -13.88 2.58
C GLU A 86 12.48 -13.26 1.19
N MET A 87 11.63 -13.62 0.21
CA MET A 87 11.63 -13.05 -1.14
C MET A 87 10.95 -11.67 -1.19
N ASP A 88 10.00 -11.43 -0.30
CA ASP A 88 9.32 -10.17 -0.09
C ASP A 88 10.12 -9.24 0.86
N THR A 89 11.38 -8.98 0.56
CA THR A 89 12.14 -7.94 1.30
C THR A 89 11.97 -6.60 0.58
N PRO A 90 11.17 -5.65 1.11
CA PRO A 90 11.12 -4.31 0.55
C PRO A 90 12.51 -3.67 0.64
N ALA A 91 12.81 -2.70 -0.21
CA ALA A 91 14.05 -1.94 -0.04
C ALA A 91 14.01 -1.25 1.34
N LYS A 92 14.75 -1.80 2.32
CA LYS A 92 14.76 -1.42 3.76
C LYS A 92 15.09 0.05 4.06
N ALA A 93 15.30 0.89 3.05
CA ALA A 93 15.69 2.30 3.17
C ALA A 93 14.84 3.22 2.26
N TYR A 94 13.65 2.78 1.84
CA TYR A 94 12.71 3.64 1.14
C TYR A 94 11.90 4.42 2.17
N ASP A 95 11.94 5.75 2.06
CA ASP A 95 11.13 6.67 2.84
C ASP A 95 10.51 7.70 1.88
N VAL A 96 9.18 7.77 1.79
CA VAL A 96 8.50 8.80 1.01
C VAL A 96 8.51 10.13 1.79
N GLU A 97 9.58 10.90 1.63
CA GLU A 97 9.80 12.14 2.37
C GLU A 97 8.69 13.17 2.15
N GLY A 98 8.13 13.72 3.24
CA GLY A 98 7.13 14.78 3.17
C GLY A 98 5.68 14.31 2.95
N VAL A 99 5.42 12.99 3.00
CA VAL A 99 4.04 12.48 3.10
C VAL A 99 3.38 13.04 4.34
N ILE A 100 2.14 13.49 4.19
CA ILE A 100 1.29 13.97 5.28
C ILE A 100 0.14 13.00 5.44
N THR A 101 -0.03 12.45 6.64
CA THR A 101 -1.15 11.58 7.01
C THR A 101 -1.95 12.18 8.16
N ALA A 102 -3.26 12.02 8.10
CA ALA A 102 -4.15 12.34 9.21
C ALA A 102 -5.17 11.21 9.38
N VAL A 103 -5.41 10.84 10.64
CA VAL A 103 -6.42 9.83 10.99
C VAL A 103 -7.38 10.40 12.02
N LYS A 104 -8.66 10.11 11.83
CA LYS A 104 -9.71 10.39 12.79
C LYS A 104 -10.48 9.11 13.10
N VAL A 105 -10.35 8.64 14.34
CA VAL A 105 -11.17 7.55 14.87
C VAL A 105 -12.51 8.11 15.35
N ASN A 106 -13.60 7.46 14.96
CA ASN A 106 -14.94 7.76 15.44
C ASN A 106 -15.33 6.74 16.51
N GLY A 107 -14.95 7.01 17.76
CA GLY A 107 -15.07 6.10 18.89
C GLY A 107 -13.82 6.05 19.73
N THR A 108 -13.54 4.88 20.31
CA THR A 108 -12.39 4.63 21.18
C THR A 108 -11.52 3.54 20.58
N LEU A 109 -10.22 3.80 20.42
CA LEU A 109 -9.26 2.75 20.04
C LEU A 109 -9.22 1.63 21.10
N HIS A 110 -9.08 0.39 20.65
CA HIS A 110 -8.92 -0.82 21.49
C HIS A 110 -10.08 -1.15 22.42
N ALA A 111 -11.23 -0.49 22.25
CA ALA A 111 -12.42 -0.81 23.01
C ALA A 111 -13.46 -1.38 22.04
N PRO A 112 -14.00 -2.59 22.31
CA PRO A 112 -15.18 -3.10 21.59
C PRO A 112 -16.46 -2.37 22.05
N ASP A 113 -16.36 -1.07 22.34
CA ASP A 113 -17.49 -0.30 22.82
C ASP A 113 -18.50 -0.13 21.70
N GLU A 114 -19.79 -0.15 22.04
CA GLU A 114 -20.88 0.04 21.06
C GLU A 114 -20.89 1.45 20.43
N SER A 115 -19.92 2.31 20.76
CA SER A 115 -19.80 3.68 20.25
C SER A 115 -18.85 3.79 19.06
N THR A 116 -17.95 2.82 18.88
CA THR A 116 -16.99 2.83 17.78
C THR A 116 -17.69 2.55 16.45
N ARG A 117 -17.41 3.41 15.46
CA ARG A 117 -17.99 3.38 14.11
C ARG A 117 -16.91 3.24 13.03
N GLY A 118 -15.64 3.27 13.42
CA GLY A 118 -14.50 3.09 12.53
C GLY A 118 -13.58 4.31 12.50
N TYR A 119 -12.91 4.52 11.37
CA TYR A 119 -11.91 5.57 11.23
C TYR A 119 -11.84 6.12 9.80
N THR A 120 -11.38 7.36 9.69
CA THR A 120 -11.09 8.02 8.41
C THR A 120 -9.60 8.29 8.32
N VAL A 121 -9.03 8.02 7.16
CA VAL A 121 -7.62 8.27 6.83
C VAL A 121 -7.56 9.21 5.65
N GLU A 122 -6.69 10.22 5.71
CA GLU A 122 -6.31 11.07 4.58
C GLU A 122 -4.80 11.06 4.42
N ILE A 123 -4.33 10.94 3.17
CA ILE A 123 -2.92 10.93 2.80
C ILE A 123 -2.71 11.96 1.69
N ALA A 124 -1.71 12.82 1.85
CA ALA A 124 -1.15 13.65 0.80
C ALA A 124 0.28 13.19 0.51
N ILE A 125 0.52 12.77 -0.73
CA ILE A 125 1.80 12.22 -1.20
C ILE A 125 2.42 13.19 -2.19
N PRO A 126 3.53 13.87 -1.84
CA PRO A 126 4.20 14.77 -2.76
C PRO A 126 4.75 14.04 -3.98
N TRP A 127 4.49 14.58 -5.18
CA TRP A 127 5.05 14.01 -6.41
C TRP A 127 6.57 13.93 -6.37
N THR A 128 7.20 14.93 -5.74
CA THR A 128 8.66 15.05 -5.63
C THR A 128 9.27 13.96 -4.77
N ALA A 129 8.49 13.32 -3.90
CA ALA A 129 8.94 12.29 -2.97
C ALA A 129 8.83 10.87 -3.55
N MET A 130 7.82 10.62 -4.39
CA MET A 130 7.60 9.27 -4.93
C MET A 130 8.72 8.84 -5.85
N ARG A 131 9.25 7.64 -5.60
CA ARG A 131 10.15 6.93 -6.50
C ARG A 131 9.62 5.52 -6.72
N GLU A 132 9.69 5.05 -7.95
CA GLU A 132 9.41 3.66 -8.30
C GLU A 132 10.68 3.00 -8.85
N VAL A 133 10.65 1.68 -8.98
CA VAL A 133 11.78 0.93 -9.55
C VAL A 133 11.86 1.22 -11.04
N ASP A 134 13.02 1.65 -11.53
CA ASP A 134 13.22 1.86 -12.97
C ASP A 134 13.23 0.53 -13.71
N GLN A 135 12.56 0.49 -14.87
CA GLN A 135 12.39 -0.68 -15.72
C GLN A 135 13.67 -1.49 -15.81
N PHE A 136 13.58 -2.72 -15.30
CA PHE A 136 14.64 -3.73 -15.25
C PHE A 136 15.65 -3.62 -16.39
N ARG A 137 16.85 -3.10 -16.10
CA ARG A 137 18.05 -3.64 -16.74
C ARG A 137 18.33 -4.98 -16.07
N GLN A 138 17.77 -6.06 -16.62
CA GLN A 138 18.27 -7.40 -16.31
C GLN A 138 19.78 -7.43 -16.62
N ALA A 139 20.60 -7.32 -15.58
CA ALA A 139 22.00 -7.69 -15.66
C ALA A 139 22.18 -8.96 -14.83
N ALA A 140 22.37 -10.08 -15.53
CA ALA A 140 22.96 -11.30 -14.98
C ALA A 140 22.22 -12.05 -13.83
N GLY A 141 20.88 -12.07 -13.83
CA GLY A 141 20.12 -13.18 -13.24
C GLY A 141 20.07 -13.28 -11.70
N LYS A 142 20.40 -12.21 -10.97
CA LYS A 142 20.09 -12.06 -9.53
C LYS A 142 19.62 -10.64 -9.27
N ILE A 143 18.48 -10.50 -8.61
CA ILE A 143 17.96 -9.20 -8.16
C ILE A 143 18.42 -9.02 -6.73
N ASP A 144 19.22 -8.00 -6.51
CA ASP A 144 19.47 -7.46 -5.18
C ASP A 144 18.61 -6.20 -5.04
N MET A 145 17.57 -6.29 -4.21
CA MET A 145 16.66 -5.18 -3.94
C MET A 145 17.37 -3.95 -3.38
N THR A 146 18.55 -4.10 -2.77
CA THR A 146 19.36 -2.97 -2.29
C THR A 146 20.05 -2.20 -3.41
N LEU A 147 20.05 -2.74 -4.65
CA LEU A 147 20.73 -2.18 -5.82
C LEU A 147 19.77 -1.74 -6.94
N ALA A 148 18.46 -1.94 -6.78
CA ALA A 148 17.48 -1.50 -7.77
C ALA A 148 17.44 0.03 -7.85
N PRO A 149 17.73 0.66 -9.00
CA PRO A 149 17.70 2.10 -9.11
C PRO A 149 16.26 2.60 -8.99
N LEU A 150 16.03 3.46 -7.99
CA LEU A 150 14.76 4.17 -7.83
C LEU A 150 14.76 5.44 -8.68
N VAL A 151 13.71 5.62 -9.48
CA VAL A 151 13.53 6.79 -10.33
C VAL A 151 12.31 7.61 -9.89
N PRO A 152 12.33 8.94 -10.03
CA PRO A 152 11.16 9.78 -9.80
C PRO A 152 9.96 9.33 -10.62
N VAL A 153 8.84 9.12 -9.92
CA VAL A 153 7.55 8.95 -10.58
C VAL A 153 7.23 10.21 -11.38
N ARG A 154 6.79 10.04 -12.63
CA ARG A 154 6.42 11.18 -13.47
C ARG A 154 5.05 11.70 -13.06
N VAL A 155 4.95 13.00 -12.78
CA VAL A 155 3.65 13.66 -12.52
C VAL A 155 2.69 13.35 -13.67
N PRO A 156 1.53 12.72 -13.39
CA PRO A 156 0.62 12.28 -14.43
C PRO A 156 -0.05 13.48 -15.10
N LYS A 157 -0.14 13.44 -16.44
CA LYS A 157 -0.96 14.39 -17.19
C LYS A 157 -2.39 13.84 -17.32
N PRO A 158 -3.40 14.69 -17.54
CA PRO A 158 -4.73 14.21 -17.90
C PRO A 158 -4.65 13.19 -19.06
N GLY A 159 -5.24 12.02 -18.86
CA GLY A 159 -5.17 10.88 -19.78
C GLY A 159 -4.16 9.80 -19.39
N THR A 160 -3.18 10.10 -18.52
CA THR A 160 -2.29 9.09 -17.94
C THR A 160 -3.11 8.05 -17.16
N VAL A 161 -2.70 6.78 -17.26
CA VAL A 161 -3.31 5.67 -16.53
C VAL A 161 -2.23 4.99 -15.72
N TRP A 162 -2.46 4.84 -14.42
CA TRP A 162 -1.65 4.05 -13.51
C TRP A 162 -2.35 2.75 -13.14
N ARG A 163 -1.56 1.80 -12.65
CA ARG A 163 -2.05 0.63 -11.94
C ARG A 163 -2.00 0.91 -10.44
N MET A 164 -3.12 0.78 -9.76
CA MET A 164 -3.18 1.00 -8.31
C MET A 164 -4.10 -0.01 -7.64
N ASN A 165 -3.85 -0.27 -6.37
CA ASN A 165 -4.81 -0.94 -5.52
C ASN A 165 -4.93 -0.23 -4.16
N PHE A 166 -6.06 -0.45 -3.52
CA PHE A 166 -6.43 0.20 -2.28
C PHE A 166 -7.03 -0.85 -1.38
N LEU A 167 -6.42 -1.07 -0.22
CA LEU A 167 -6.78 -2.17 0.65
C LEU A 167 -7.08 -1.68 2.05
N ARG A 168 -7.84 -2.50 2.77
CA ARG A 168 -8.07 -2.40 4.20
C ARG A 168 -7.64 -3.71 4.83
N ASN A 169 -6.79 -3.61 5.83
CA ASN A 169 -6.48 -4.69 6.75
C ASN A 169 -7.35 -4.49 7.99
N ASN A 170 -8.17 -5.47 8.31
CA ASN A 170 -8.88 -5.59 9.58
C ASN A 170 -8.75 -7.05 10.06
N PRO A 171 -7.58 -7.43 10.57
CA PRO A 171 -7.44 -8.77 11.09
C PRO A 171 -8.10 -8.89 12.46
N THR A 172 -9.05 -9.81 12.60
CA THR A 172 -9.51 -10.24 13.92
C THR A 172 -8.35 -10.92 14.63
N MET A 173 -8.21 -10.64 15.94
CA MET A 173 -7.30 -11.37 16.80
C MET A 173 -8.07 -12.47 17.55
N PRO A 174 -7.61 -13.73 17.50
CA PRO A 174 -6.41 -14.19 16.80
C PRO A 174 -6.60 -14.24 15.27
N MET A 175 -5.54 -13.96 14.50
CA MET A 175 -5.54 -13.90 13.01
C MET A 175 -6.07 -15.17 12.29
N LEU A 176 -6.33 -16.23 13.05
CA LEU A 176 -6.89 -17.50 12.59
C LEU A 176 -8.43 -17.53 12.63
N GLU A 177 -9.08 -16.51 13.20
CA GLU A 177 -10.53 -16.45 13.42
C GLU A 177 -11.19 -15.30 12.64
N GLY A 178 -10.92 -15.20 11.33
CA GLY A 178 -11.76 -14.39 10.44
C GLY A 178 -11.29 -12.96 10.14
N GLY A 179 -9.97 -12.72 10.12
CA GLY A 179 -9.42 -11.45 9.69
C GLY A 179 -9.79 -11.13 8.23
N GLU A 180 -10.14 -9.87 7.98
CA GLU A 180 -10.52 -9.39 6.66
C GLU A 180 -9.38 -8.59 6.04
N VAL A 181 -9.01 -8.96 4.82
CA VAL A 181 -8.24 -8.10 3.92
C VAL A 181 -9.13 -7.85 2.71
N SER A 182 -9.63 -6.62 2.58
CA SER A 182 -10.45 -6.20 1.45
C SER A 182 -9.61 -5.39 0.48
N ALA A 183 -9.77 -5.62 -0.82
CA ALA A 183 -9.09 -4.87 -1.87
C ALA A 183 -10.09 -4.28 -2.86
N TRP A 184 -9.81 -3.07 -3.37
CA TRP A 184 -10.63 -2.43 -4.41
C TRP A 184 -10.61 -3.23 -5.72
N SER A 185 -9.43 -3.61 -6.20
CA SER A 185 -9.27 -4.51 -7.34
C SER A 185 -9.06 -5.94 -6.84
N PRO A 186 -9.86 -6.93 -7.29
CA PRO A 186 -9.71 -8.32 -6.88
C PRO A 186 -8.34 -8.88 -7.25
N THR A 187 -7.67 -9.52 -6.28
CA THR A 187 -6.28 -10.00 -6.47
C THR A 187 -6.12 -11.52 -6.55
N GLY A 188 -7.17 -12.29 -6.28
CA GLY A 188 -7.17 -13.75 -6.45
C GLY A 188 -6.39 -14.55 -5.40
N GLY A 189 -6.02 -13.94 -4.27
CA GLY A 189 -5.50 -14.65 -3.09
C GLY A 189 -4.23 -14.05 -2.45
N SER A 190 -3.45 -13.25 -3.19
CA SER A 190 -2.35 -12.45 -2.65
C SER A 190 -2.59 -10.99 -2.98
N VAL A 191 -2.26 -10.05 -2.08
CA VAL A 191 -2.45 -8.62 -2.32
C VAL A 191 -1.32 -8.00 -3.16
N HIS A 192 -0.13 -8.59 -3.10
CA HIS A 192 1.08 -8.10 -3.77
C HIS A 192 1.15 -8.52 -5.25
N VAL A 193 0.05 -8.43 -6.01
CA VAL A 193 -0.01 -8.83 -7.43
C VAL A 193 -0.22 -7.61 -8.34
N PRO A 194 0.85 -6.88 -8.76
CA PRO A 194 0.71 -5.66 -9.58
C PRO A 194 -0.06 -5.87 -10.90
N GLY A 195 0.01 -7.09 -11.44
CA GLY A 195 -0.75 -7.49 -12.62
C GLY A 195 -2.27 -7.40 -12.43
N ALA A 196 -2.75 -7.54 -11.19
CA ALA A 196 -4.16 -7.51 -10.78
C ALA A 196 -4.62 -6.14 -10.26
N PHE A 197 -3.71 -5.16 -10.14
CA PHE A 197 -4.07 -3.81 -9.73
C PHE A 197 -5.06 -3.18 -10.72
N GLY A 198 -5.99 -2.40 -10.18
CA GLY A 198 -6.98 -1.69 -10.96
C GLY A 198 -6.35 -0.54 -11.75
N ARG A 199 -7.09 0.00 -12.72
CA ARG A 199 -6.61 1.11 -13.56
C ARG A 199 -7.17 2.44 -13.06
N VAL A 200 -6.29 3.35 -12.66
CA VAL A 200 -6.65 4.72 -12.25
C VAL A 200 -6.26 5.67 -13.38
N LYS A 201 -7.27 6.32 -13.97
CA LYS A 201 -7.06 7.31 -15.04
C LYS A 201 -7.11 8.71 -14.44
N PHE A 202 -6.04 9.47 -14.65
CA PHE A 202 -5.97 10.88 -14.29
C PHE A 202 -6.80 11.70 -15.29
N VAL A 203 -7.68 12.56 -14.78
CA VAL A 203 -8.59 13.39 -15.58
C VAL A 203 -8.46 14.84 -15.14
N SER A 204 -8.67 15.77 -16.08
CA SER A 204 -8.75 17.19 -15.72
C SER A 204 -9.83 17.40 -14.67
N GLY A 205 -9.59 18.36 -13.76
CA GLY A 205 -10.62 18.82 -12.84
C GLY A 205 -11.88 19.31 -13.57
N PRO A 206 -13.04 19.28 -12.90
CA PRO A 206 -14.30 19.79 -13.43
C PRO A 206 -14.25 21.29 -13.76
#